data_AF-A0A7X7B7F3-F1
#
_entry.id   AF-A0A7X7B7F3-F1
#
_cell.length_a   1.000
_cell.length_b   1.000
_cell.length_c   1.000
_cell.angle_alpha   90.00
_cell.angle_beta   90.00
_cell.angle_gamma   90.00
#
_symmetry.space_group_name_H-M   'P 1'
#
loop_
_entity.id
_entity.type
_entity.pdbx_description
1 polymer ?
#
loop_
_entity_poly.entity_id
_entity_poly.type
_entity_poly.pdbx_seq_one_letter_code
_entity_poly.pdbx_strand_id
1 'polypeptide(L)'
;MKTKFLALVLVVTVGLFLGGCGGHEHDHDHAHGGFEWIGEFELTAGEYLFHFGACEDETMDVGFIKMGDNITDLEHHAAHVMASDKERIPQEGTFEAKPDYAYTLEMDPEHGHIYFTIVEDGIYAIVTEHFPGEMNMQIFNKDQEELLPIKEHEGAAHEH
;
A
#
# COMPACT_ATOMS: atom_id res chain seq x y z
N MET A 1 -39.18 30.73 21.33
CA MET A 1 -39.66 29.94 22.49
C MET A 1 -38.56 28.93 22.83
N LYS A 2 -38.04 28.85 24.07
CA LYS A 2 -38.57 28.03 25.20
C LYS A 2 -38.86 26.59 24.75
N THR A 3 -38.31 25.50 25.28
CA THR A 3 -37.36 25.20 26.39
C THR A 3 -36.82 23.75 26.16
N LYS A 4 -35.94 23.07 26.93
CA LYS A 4 -35.43 23.19 28.32
C LYS A 4 -34.05 22.47 28.45
N PHE A 5 -33.40 22.56 29.61
CA PHE A 5 -32.30 21.67 30.04
C PHE A 5 -32.80 20.28 30.45
N LEU A 6 -31.94 19.26 30.34
CA LEU A 6 -31.75 18.28 31.42
C LEU A 6 -30.30 17.75 31.43
N ALA A 7 -29.60 17.92 32.54
CA ALA A 7 -28.36 17.22 32.82
C ALA A 7 -28.67 16.04 33.77
N LEU A 8 -28.03 14.90 33.56
CA LEU A 8 -28.03 13.80 34.52
C LEU A 8 -26.58 13.36 34.76
N VAL A 9 -26.12 13.54 35.99
CA VAL A 9 -24.85 13.03 36.48
C VAL A 9 -25.12 11.73 37.22
N LEU A 10 -24.37 10.68 36.92
CA LEU A 10 -24.23 9.51 37.80
C LEU A 10 -22.74 9.19 37.96
N VAL A 11 -22.38 8.66 39.12
CA VAL A 11 -21.05 8.75 39.72
C VAL A 11 -20.56 7.37 40.16
N VAL A 12 -19.34 7.03 39.75
CA VAL A 12 -18.38 6.10 40.39
C VAL A 12 -18.73 4.60 40.47
N THR A 13 -17.81 3.78 39.96
CA THR A 13 -17.02 2.86 40.80
C THR A 13 -15.66 2.54 40.17
N VAL A 14 -14.61 2.59 40.99
CA VAL A 14 -13.27 2.09 40.67
C VAL A 14 -13.19 0.62 41.09
N GLY A 15 -12.61 -0.23 40.25
CA GLY A 15 -12.28 -1.62 40.59
C GLY A 15 -10.96 -2.01 39.95
N LEU A 16 -9.92 -2.18 40.77
CA LEU A 16 -8.57 -2.52 40.34
C LEU A 16 -8.22 -3.88 40.96
N PHE A 17 -8.04 -4.91 40.13
CA PHE A 17 -7.46 -6.19 40.54
C PHE A 17 -6.59 -6.78 39.43
N LEU A 18 -5.51 -7.44 39.84
CA LEU A 18 -4.39 -7.90 39.01
C LEU A 18 -4.45 -9.42 38.75
N GLY A 19 -3.84 -9.83 37.63
CA GLY A 19 -3.57 -11.23 37.27
C GLY A 19 -4.51 -11.76 36.17
N GLY A 20 -4.06 -12.45 35.13
CA GLY A 20 -2.69 -12.89 34.80
C GLY A 20 -2.70 -14.27 34.12
N CYS A 21 -1.75 -14.50 33.22
CA CYS A 21 -1.50 -15.74 32.43
C CYS A 21 -2.34 -15.93 31.15
N GLY A 22 -1.68 -16.24 30.03
CA GLY A 22 -2.33 -16.82 28.83
C GLY A 22 -2.03 -16.20 27.46
N GLY A 23 -1.13 -15.23 27.32
CA GLY A 23 -0.87 -14.57 26.03
C GLY A 23 0.24 -15.21 25.18
N HIS A 24 -0.13 -16.14 24.29
CA HIS A 24 0.46 -16.38 22.97
C HIS A 24 -0.36 -17.45 22.24
N GLU A 25 -1.52 -17.04 21.73
CA GLU A 25 -2.04 -17.68 20.52
C GLU A 25 -1.23 -17.05 19.38
N HIS A 26 -0.32 -17.82 18.79
CA HIS A 26 0.21 -17.50 17.47
C HIS A 26 -0.94 -17.77 16.50
N ASP A 27 -1.83 -16.79 16.34
CA ASP A 27 -2.52 -16.67 15.08
C ASP A 27 -1.45 -16.55 14.00
N HIS A 28 -1.62 -17.34 12.94
CA HIS A 28 -0.86 -17.16 11.72
C HIS A 28 -1.43 -15.93 11.01
N ASP A 29 -1.15 -14.75 11.55
CA ASP A 29 -1.19 -13.52 10.77
C ASP A 29 -0.32 -13.78 9.54
N HIS A 30 -0.95 -13.70 8.37
CA HIS A 30 -0.24 -13.57 7.11
C HIS A 30 0.50 -12.24 7.20
N ALA A 31 1.75 -12.30 7.65
CA ALA A 31 2.63 -11.15 7.60
C ALA A 31 2.86 -10.84 6.12
N HIS A 32 2.09 -9.88 5.59
CA HIS A 32 2.33 -9.20 4.32
C HIS A 32 3.76 -8.65 4.39
N GLY A 33 4.66 -9.37 3.74
CA GLY A 33 5.90 -9.79 4.41
C GLY A 33 7.13 -9.55 3.58
N GLY A 34 7.36 -8.29 3.21
CA GLY A 34 8.45 -7.88 2.34
C GLY A 34 7.94 -7.23 1.06
N PHE A 35 8.81 -7.19 0.08
CA PHE A 35 8.50 -6.84 -1.30
C PHE A 35 9.37 -7.72 -2.19
N GLU A 36 8.86 -8.08 -3.36
CA GLU A 36 9.58 -8.95 -4.30
C GLU A 36 10.14 -8.19 -5.50
N TRP A 37 9.62 -6.99 -5.80
CA TRP A 37 10.04 -6.25 -6.98
C TRP A 37 10.00 -4.73 -6.78
N ILE A 38 10.91 -4.04 -7.46
CA ILE A 38 10.93 -2.58 -7.58
C ILE A 38 11.17 -2.19 -9.04
N GLY A 39 10.27 -1.40 -9.61
CA GLY A 39 10.46 -0.72 -10.88
C GLY A 39 10.69 0.78 -10.69
N GLU A 40 11.78 1.31 -11.22
CA GLU A 40 11.99 2.76 -11.38
C GLU A 40 11.29 3.23 -12.66
N PHE A 41 10.43 4.25 -12.57
CA PHE A 41 9.69 4.84 -13.69
C PHE A 41 9.90 6.36 -13.75
N GLU A 42 10.09 6.92 -14.95
CA GLU A 42 10.04 8.37 -15.15
C GLU A 42 8.56 8.81 -15.30
N LEU A 43 8.02 9.47 -14.28
CA LEU A 43 6.63 9.89 -14.20
C LEU A 43 6.50 11.42 -14.22
N THR A 44 5.42 11.90 -14.81
CA THR A 44 5.03 13.32 -14.88
C THR A 44 3.78 13.56 -14.05
N ALA A 45 3.53 14.79 -13.62
CA ALA A 45 2.29 15.14 -12.93
C ALA A 45 1.06 14.81 -13.81
N GLY A 46 0.18 13.93 -13.31
CA GLY A 46 -0.90 13.36 -14.12
C GLY A 46 -1.57 12.13 -13.50
N GLU A 47 -2.53 11.59 -14.25
CA GLU A 47 -3.32 10.40 -13.93
C GLU A 47 -2.74 9.15 -14.60
N TYR A 48 -2.72 8.05 -13.85
CA TYR A 48 -2.20 6.74 -14.22
C TYR A 48 -3.15 5.64 -13.77
N LEU A 49 -3.03 4.46 -14.37
CA LEU A 49 -3.81 3.27 -14.08
C LEU A 49 -2.88 2.09 -13.81
N PHE A 50 -3.05 1.43 -12.67
CA PHE A 50 -2.66 0.03 -12.50
C PHE A 50 -3.75 -0.86 -13.09
N HIS A 51 -3.39 -1.67 -14.09
CA HIS A 51 -4.20 -2.76 -14.59
C HIS A 51 -3.62 -4.07 -14.07
N PHE A 52 -4.47 -4.95 -13.56
CA PHE A 52 -4.11 -6.29 -13.11
C PHE A 52 -4.93 -7.31 -13.90
N GLY A 53 -4.31 -8.41 -14.29
CA GLY A 53 -5.03 -9.61 -14.70
C GLY A 53 -5.63 -10.35 -13.50
N ALA A 54 -6.16 -11.55 -13.74
CA ALA A 54 -6.68 -12.42 -12.71
C ALA A 54 -5.62 -12.75 -11.65
N CYS A 55 -5.97 -12.61 -10.37
CA CYS A 55 -5.14 -12.88 -9.20
C CYS A 55 -5.97 -13.63 -8.14
N GLU A 56 -5.41 -14.62 -7.45
CA GLU A 56 -6.12 -15.34 -6.37
C GLU A 56 -6.06 -14.61 -5.02
N ASP A 57 -5.10 -13.69 -4.84
CA ASP A 57 -4.94 -12.90 -3.62
C ASP A 57 -6.05 -11.85 -3.48
N GLU A 58 -6.49 -11.57 -2.26
CA GLU A 58 -7.51 -10.55 -2.00
C GLU A 58 -6.95 -9.12 -2.07
N THR A 59 -5.65 -8.96 -1.85
CA THR A 59 -4.95 -7.67 -1.81
C THR A 59 -3.50 -7.78 -2.24
N MET A 60 -2.94 -6.65 -2.67
CA MET A 60 -1.52 -6.49 -2.98
C MET A 60 -1.02 -5.16 -2.40
N ASP A 61 0.05 -5.19 -1.60
CA ASP A 61 0.68 -3.96 -1.13
C ASP A 61 1.58 -3.33 -2.22
N VAL A 62 1.47 -2.00 -2.37
CA VAL A 62 2.25 -1.20 -3.34
C VAL A 62 2.80 0.08 -2.69
N GLY A 63 4.11 0.27 -2.77
CA GLY A 63 4.84 1.42 -2.24
C GLY A 63 5.31 2.39 -3.32
N PHE A 64 5.36 3.69 -2.98
CA PHE A 64 5.89 4.75 -3.85
C PHE A 64 7.04 5.48 -3.18
N ILE A 65 8.20 5.51 -3.83
CA ILE A 65 9.39 6.27 -3.39
C ILE A 65 9.76 7.25 -4.49
N LYS A 66 9.85 8.54 -4.19
CA LYS A 66 10.38 9.51 -5.15
C LYS A 66 11.90 9.51 -5.08
N MET A 67 12.56 9.18 -6.19
CA MET A 67 14.01 9.08 -6.26
C MET A 67 14.67 10.45 -6.17
N GLY A 68 15.80 10.50 -5.46
CA GLY A 68 16.62 11.70 -5.29
C GLY A 68 17.96 11.36 -4.65
N ASP A 69 18.86 12.36 -4.55
CA ASP A 69 20.24 12.18 -4.06
C ASP A 69 20.35 11.60 -2.62
N ASN A 70 19.24 11.62 -1.86
CA ASN A 70 19.14 11.05 -0.52
C ASN A 70 18.86 9.53 -0.49
N ILE A 71 18.47 8.91 -1.60
CA ILE A 71 18.18 7.47 -1.66
C ILE A 71 19.47 6.72 -2.04
N THR A 72 20.24 6.32 -1.02
CA THR A 72 21.54 5.62 -1.21
C THR A 72 21.45 4.10 -1.13
N ASP A 73 20.35 3.58 -0.60
CA ASP A 73 20.08 2.15 -0.39
C ASP A 73 18.57 1.93 -0.59
N LEU A 74 18.18 1.61 -1.83
CA LEU A 74 16.78 1.58 -2.26
C LEU A 74 16.03 0.39 -1.66
N GLU A 75 16.64 -0.79 -1.60
CA GLU A 75 16.01 -2.01 -1.06
C GLU A 75 15.67 -1.86 0.44
N HIS A 76 16.59 -1.31 1.23
CA HIS A 76 16.36 -1.04 2.65
C HIS A 76 15.29 0.04 2.87
N HIS A 77 15.29 1.09 2.05
CA HIS A 77 14.27 2.14 2.11
C HIS A 77 12.88 1.60 1.71
N ALA A 78 12.82 0.76 0.67
CA ALA A 78 11.62 0.05 0.24
C ALA A 78 11.06 -0.87 1.34
N ALA A 79 11.91 -1.64 2.02
CA ALA A 79 11.49 -2.47 3.16
C ALA A 79 10.84 -1.64 4.28
N HIS A 80 11.35 -0.44 4.56
CA HIS A 80 10.75 0.47 5.54
C HIS A 80 9.42 1.08 5.09
N VAL A 81 9.29 1.48 3.81
CA VAL A 81 8.03 2.00 3.26
C VAL A 81 6.95 0.91 3.25
N MET A 82 7.29 -0.31 2.83
CA MET A 82 6.38 -1.46 2.78
C MET A 82 5.98 -1.97 4.17
N ALA A 83 6.80 -1.76 5.21
CA ALA A 83 6.45 -2.09 6.59
C ALA A 83 5.59 -1.03 7.31
N SER A 84 5.15 0.04 6.62
CA SER A 84 4.38 1.14 7.21
C SER A 84 2.85 0.90 7.24
N ASP A 85 2.13 1.73 7.99
CA ASP A 85 0.66 1.72 8.03
C ASP A 85 0.06 2.20 6.70
N LYS A 86 -0.75 1.34 6.05
CA LYS A 86 -1.26 1.55 4.70
C LYS A 86 -2.72 1.96 4.64
N GLU A 87 -3.07 2.80 3.67
CA GLU A 87 -4.44 3.08 3.29
C GLU A 87 -4.92 1.99 2.30
N ARG A 88 -6.09 1.38 2.54
CA ARG A 88 -6.67 0.39 1.62
C ARG A 88 -7.45 1.10 0.51
N ILE A 89 -7.13 0.77 -0.74
CA ILE A 89 -7.75 1.34 -1.94
C ILE A 89 -8.61 0.27 -2.63
N PRO A 90 -9.92 0.50 -2.79
CA PRO A 90 -10.80 -0.46 -3.46
C PRO A 90 -10.63 -0.44 -4.99
N GLN A 91 -11.13 -1.51 -5.63
CA GLN A 91 -11.25 -1.61 -7.08
C GLN A 91 -12.01 -0.41 -7.69
N GLU A 92 -11.55 0.03 -8.88
CA GLU A 92 -11.97 1.25 -9.58
C GLU A 92 -11.75 2.55 -8.75
N GLY A 93 -11.00 2.47 -7.64
CA GLY A 93 -10.67 3.59 -6.76
C GLY A 93 -9.60 4.51 -7.35
N THR A 94 -9.46 5.71 -6.78
CA THR A 94 -8.43 6.69 -7.17
C THR A 94 -7.74 7.28 -5.94
N PHE A 95 -6.41 7.38 -5.97
CA PHE A 95 -5.62 7.99 -4.90
C PHE A 95 -4.52 8.94 -5.41
N GLU A 96 -4.00 9.77 -4.51
CA GLU A 96 -2.76 10.54 -4.72
C GLU A 96 -1.59 9.69 -4.23
N ALA A 97 -0.64 9.37 -5.11
CA ALA A 97 0.55 8.59 -4.80
C ALA A 97 1.59 9.46 -4.08
N LYS A 98 1.60 9.36 -2.75
CA LYS A 98 2.47 10.14 -1.86
C LYS A 98 3.88 9.53 -1.90
N PRO A 99 4.95 10.34 -2.00
CA PRO A 99 6.32 9.86 -1.79
C PRO A 99 6.49 9.26 -0.38
N ASP A 100 7.29 8.19 -0.31
CA ASP A 100 7.62 7.44 0.91
C ASP A 100 6.38 6.89 1.65
N TYR A 101 5.41 6.37 0.88
CA TYR A 101 4.16 5.82 1.42
C TYR A 101 3.73 4.56 0.66
N ALA A 102 3.01 3.67 1.35
CA ALA A 102 2.48 2.42 0.80
C ALA A 102 0.96 2.30 0.97
N TYR A 103 0.34 1.56 0.05
CA TYR A 103 -1.10 1.38 -0.07
C TYR A 103 -1.40 -0.11 -0.19
N THR A 104 -2.52 -0.55 0.38
CA THR A 104 -3.04 -1.91 0.18
C THR A 104 -4.08 -1.85 -0.92
N LEU A 105 -3.79 -2.40 -2.07
CA LEU A 105 -4.71 -2.43 -3.21
C LEU A 105 -5.65 -3.64 -3.06
N GLU A 106 -6.96 -3.46 -3.15
CA GLU A 106 -7.88 -4.59 -3.32
C GLU A 106 -7.70 -5.20 -4.71
N MET A 107 -7.60 -6.53 -4.79
CA MET A 107 -7.41 -7.28 -6.04
C MET A 107 -8.75 -7.88 -6.51
N ASP A 108 -8.80 -8.35 -7.76
CA ASP A 108 -9.99 -8.95 -8.36
C ASP A 108 -9.64 -10.28 -9.07
N PRO A 109 -10.45 -11.34 -8.90
CA PRO A 109 -10.15 -12.67 -9.44
C PRO A 109 -10.34 -12.81 -10.96
N GLU A 110 -10.90 -11.81 -11.65
CA GLU A 110 -11.00 -11.78 -13.12
C GLU A 110 -10.06 -10.72 -13.73
N HIS A 111 -10.13 -9.47 -13.27
CA HIS A 111 -9.18 -8.39 -13.61
C HIS A 111 -9.35 -7.14 -12.71
N GLY A 112 -8.25 -6.47 -12.37
CA GLY A 112 -8.27 -5.28 -11.52
C GLY A 112 -7.94 -3.96 -12.24
N HIS A 113 -8.54 -2.87 -11.78
CA HIS A 113 -8.18 -1.49 -12.12
C HIS A 113 -8.10 -0.61 -10.87
N ILE A 114 -6.98 0.06 -10.65
CA ILE A 114 -6.88 1.13 -9.65
C ILE A 114 -6.13 2.31 -10.24
N TYR A 115 -6.70 3.51 -10.07
CA TYR A 115 -6.16 4.75 -10.60
C TYR A 115 -5.29 5.45 -9.56
N PHE A 116 -4.20 6.07 -9.99
CA PHE A 116 -3.38 6.90 -9.11
C PHE A 116 -2.95 8.20 -9.80
N THR A 117 -2.62 9.20 -8.98
CA THR A 117 -2.15 10.51 -9.45
C THR A 117 -0.77 10.82 -8.91
N ILE A 118 0.09 11.33 -9.79
CA ILE A 118 1.39 11.92 -9.44
C ILE A 118 1.22 13.44 -9.46
N VAL A 119 1.69 14.11 -8.40
CA VAL A 119 1.54 15.57 -8.23
C VAL A 119 2.74 16.35 -8.80
N GLU A 120 3.92 15.73 -8.84
CA GLU A 120 5.17 16.39 -9.23
C GLU A 120 6.06 15.43 -10.03
N ASP A 121 6.52 15.87 -11.20
CA ASP A 121 7.43 15.13 -12.09
C ASP A 121 8.65 14.56 -11.35
N GLY A 122 9.13 13.39 -11.78
CA GLY A 122 10.37 12.79 -11.30
C GLY A 122 10.49 11.30 -11.60
N ILE A 123 11.60 10.70 -11.18
CA ILE A 123 11.74 9.24 -11.18
C ILE A 123 11.10 8.72 -9.89
N TYR A 124 10.21 7.75 -10.00
CA TYR A 124 9.56 7.07 -8.89
C TYR A 124 9.92 5.58 -8.91
N ALA A 125 10.40 5.06 -7.79
CA ALA A 125 10.45 3.62 -7.55
C ALA A 125 9.07 3.18 -7.05
N ILE A 126 8.41 2.32 -7.82
CA ILE A 126 7.19 1.61 -7.45
C ILE A 126 7.61 0.25 -6.93
N VAL A 127 7.25 -0.05 -5.68
CA VAL A 127 7.60 -1.26 -4.94
C VAL A 127 6.37 -2.13 -4.84
N THR A 128 6.47 -3.43 -5.07
CA THR A 128 5.33 -4.35 -5.03
C THR A 128 5.58 -5.54 -4.12
N GLU A 129 4.53 -5.96 -3.39
CA GLU A 129 4.55 -7.18 -2.57
C GLU A 129 4.97 -8.41 -3.39
N HIS A 130 4.34 -8.60 -4.54
CA HIS A 130 4.62 -9.69 -5.50
C HIS A 130 5.27 -9.20 -6.80
N PHE A 131 5.91 -10.11 -7.54
CA PHE A 131 6.40 -9.83 -8.90
C PHE A 131 5.27 -9.48 -9.88
N PRO A 132 5.31 -8.32 -10.58
CA PRO A 132 4.25 -7.89 -11.51
C PRO A 132 3.82 -8.95 -12.56
N GLY A 133 4.74 -9.82 -12.97
CA GLY A 133 4.48 -10.88 -13.95
C GLY A 133 3.50 -11.97 -13.49
N GLU A 134 3.31 -12.15 -12.18
CA GLU A 134 2.46 -13.23 -11.64
C GLU A 134 0.96 -12.96 -11.85
N MET A 135 0.57 -11.69 -11.84
CA MET A 135 -0.80 -11.22 -12.08
C MET A 135 -0.94 -10.42 -13.39
N ASN A 136 0.10 -10.39 -14.25
CA ASN A 136 0.16 -9.53 -15.45
C ASN A 136 -0.12 -8.04 -15.15
N MET A 137 0.47 -7.52 -14.07
CA MET A 137 0.34 -6.11 -13.69
C MET A 137 1.00 -5.20 -14.72
N GLN A 138 0.26 -4.18 -15.17
CA GLN A 138 0.70 -3.16 -16.13
C GLN A 138 0.37 -1.76 -15.61
N ILE A 139 1.19 -0.76 -16.00
CA ILE A 139 0.93 0.65 -15.70
C ILE A 139 0.63 1.38 -17.01
N PHE A 140 -0.49 2.10 -17.06
CA PHE A 140 -0.86 2.92 -18.20
C PHE A 140 -0.89 4.40 -17.84
N ASN A 141 -0.49 5.26 -18.78
CA ASN A 141 -0.79 6.69 -18.70
C ASN A 141 -2.23 7.00 -19.18
N LYS A 142 -2.69 8.23 -18.99
CA LYS A 142 -4.01 8.72 -19.46
C LYS A 142 -4.30 8.49 -20.96
N ASP A 143 -3.26 8.39 -21.79
CA ASP A 143 -3.34 8.23 -23.24
C ASP A 143 -3.34 6.73 -23.65
N GLN A 144 -3.43 5.83 -22.65
CA GLN A 144 -3.42 4.37 -22.75
C GLN A 144 -2.11 3.77 -23.27
N GLU A 145 -1.01 4.49 -23.13
CA GLU A 145 0.33 3.96 -23.40
C GLU A 145 0.83 3.21 -22.16
N GLU A 146 1.31 1.98 -22.36
CA GLU A 146 1.94 1.17 -21.32
C GLU A 146 3.31 1.77 -20.96
N LEU A 147 3.56 1.88 -19.66
CA LEU A 147 4.82 2.36 -19.09
C LEU A 147 5.62 1.15 -18.64
N LEU A 148 6.86 1.08 -19.11
CA LEU A 148 7.84 0.09 -18.69
C LEU A 148 8.85 0.74 -17.72
N PRO A 149 9.36 -0.01 -16.74
CA PRO A 149 10.41 0.49 -15.85
C PRO A 149 11.67 0.84 -16.64
N ILE A 150 12.32 1.94 -16.29
CA ILE A 150 13.65 2.29 -16.81
C ILE A 150 14.76 1.46 -16.16
N LYS A 151 14.46 0.86 -15.00
CA LYS A 151 15.32 -0.06 -14.26
C LYS A 151 14.49 -0.89 -13.28
N GLU A 152 14.87 -2.14 -13.10
CA GLU A 152 14.22 -3.08 -12.18
C GLU A 152 15.21 -3.58 -11.12
N HIS A 153 14.68 -3.96 -9.97
CA HIS A 153 15.39 -4.63 -8.89
C HIS A 153 14.50 -5.74 -8.32
N GLU A 154 15.11 -6.87 -8.00
CA GLU A 154 14.43 -7.99 -7.33
C GLU A 154 14.62 -7.84 -5.82
N GLY A 155 13.53 -7.94 -5.06
CA GLY A 155 13.55 -8.03 -3.61
C GLY A 155 14.09 -9.39 -3.14
N ALA A 156 14.38 -9.50 -1.85
CA ALA A 156 14.75 -10.78 -1.26
C ALA A 156 13.52 -11.68 -1.16
N ALA A 157 13.28 -12.50 -2.19
CA ALA A 157 12.18 -13.45 -2.23
C ALA A 157 12.08 -14.25 -0.91
N HIS A 158 10.91 -14.16 -0.28
CA HIS A 158 10.63 -14.90 0.94
C HIS A 158 10.17 -16.31 0.55
N GLU A 159 10.81 -17.36 1.08
CA GLU A 159 10.35 -18.73 0.83
C GLU A 159 8.96 -18.93 1.46
N HIS A 160 7.93 -19.12 0.62
CA HIS A 160 6.54 -19.44 0.98
C HIS A 160 6.41 -20.85 1.62
#